data_AF-A0A0Q7FB14-F1
#
_entry.id   AF-A0A0Q7FB14-F1
#
_cell.length_a   1.000
_cell.length_b   1.000
_cell.length_c   1.000
_cell.angle_alpha   90.00
_cell.angle_beta   90.00
_cell.angle_gamma   90.00
#
_symmetry.space_group_name_H-M   'P 1'
#
loop_
_entity.id
_entity.type
_entity.pdbx_description
1 polymer ?
#
loop_
_entity_poly.entity_id
_entity_poly.type
_entity_poly.pdbx_seq_one_letter_code
_entity_poly.pdbx_strand_id
1 'polypeptide(L)'
;MTHPFPGTVAEPDDYRLFTLKNAGDMAVTISERGGALRSWRTPDRYGRMADVLLAAGAAAPVPALWRGSQAGGAVVMLRTAQQGAPGERIDYRLDYRLGDDGSLTIDYCARAGAPAALETKPHHCFNLNGGAGDVGDHMLRIDADYYVEIDAGGNPVGVATVGGTPFDFRQPAPIGPRLSWPDSQIDKAGGFDHCFFVRSHYAGGQGALREVARVVDPGSGRCLQMYTTEAGLQFSAGKRGAAAPEQGGPRAAVGMGLSLGPGGFCLDANARPNLASAAWPQVILQPGREYRQTTVYRLSLQD
;
A
#
# COMPACT_ATOMS: atom_id res chain seq x y z
N MET A 1 -13.14 26.74 -6.58
CA MET A 1 -13.98 26.25 -7.70
C MET A 1 -13.10 25.37 -8.56
N THR A 2 -13.32 24.06 -8.55
CA THR A 2 -12.55 23.09 -9.34
C THR A 2 -13.10 23.06 -10.76
N HIS A 3 -12.28 23.41 -11.74
CA HIS A 3 -12.65 23.29 -13.16
C HIS A 3 -12.45 21.82 -13.61
N PRO A 4 -13.48 21.14 -14.15
CA PRO A 4 -13.30 19.84 -14.77
C PRO A 4 -12.56 20.02 -16.10
N PHE A 5 -11.39 19.40 -16.23
CA PHE A 5 -10.66 19.28 -17.50
C PHE A 5 -10.89 17.88 -18.10
N PRO A 6 -11.20 17.75 -19.40
CA PRO A 6 -11.23 16.47 -20.07
C PRO A 6 -9.80 16.08 -20.46
N GLY A 7 -9.33 14.93 -19.98
CA GLY A 7 -7.97 14.47 -20.26
C GLY A 7 -7.78 13.02 -19.84
N THR A 8 -8.58 12.11 -20.39
CA THR A 8 -8.30 10.67 -20.37
C THR A 8 -7.13 10.44 -21.32
N VAL A 9 -5.92 10.24 -20.81
CA VAL A 9 -4.80 9.78 -21.64
C VAL A 9 -4.94 8.26 -21.75
N ALA A 10 -5.31 7.78 -22.94
CA ALA A 10 -5.34 6.37 -23.24
C ALA A 10 -3.90 5.87 -23.46
N GLU A 11 -3.44 4.93 -22.64
CA GLU A 11 -2.26 4.12 -22.94
C GLU A 11 -2.63 3.04 -24.00
N PRO A 12 -1.65 2.32 -24.59
CA PRO A 12 -1.88 1.41 -25.73
C PRO A 12 -2.77 0.19 -25.45
N ASP A 13 -3.27 0.05 -24.22
CA ASP A 13 -4.26 -0.94 -23.83
C ASP A 13 -5.55 -0.22 -23.43
N ASP A 14 -6.70 -0.77 -23.78
CA ASP A 14 -8.06 -0.19 -23.75
C ASP A 14 -8.61 0.14 -22.34
N TYR A 15 -7.90 0.93 -21.54
CA TYR A 15 -8.26 1.32 -20.17
C TYR A 15 -8.05 2.82 -19.90
N ARG A 16 -8.80 3.37 -18.94
CA ARG A 16 -8.81 4.81 -18.66
C ARG A 16 -7.97 5.18 -17.44
N LEU A 17 -7.45 6.42 -17.49
CA LEU A 17 -6.79 7.10 -16.38
C LEU A 17 -7.66 8.29 -15.94
N PHE A 18 -7.73 8.51 -14.63
CA PHE A 18 -8.44 9.64 -14.02
C PHE A 18 -7.47 10.46 -13.19
N THR A 19 -7.55 11.79 -13.29
CA THR A 19 -6.66 12.69 -12.53
C THR A 19 -7.46 13.52 -11.55
N LEU A 20 -7.04 13.50 -10.28
CA LEU A 20 -7.46 14.42 -9.24
C LEU A 20 -6.37 15.48 -9.05
N LYS A 21 -6.78 16.74 -8.87
CA LYS A 21 -5.89 17.86 -8.56
C LYS A 21 -6.42 18.63 -7.35
N ASN A 22 -5.52 19.15 -6.55
CA ASN A 22 -5.87 20.03 -5.43
C ASN A 22 -5.43 21.48 -5.69
N ALA A 23 -5.74 22.38 -4.75
CA ALA A 23 -5.39 23.80 -4.87
C ALA A 23 -3.87 24.08 -4.78
N GLY A 24 -3.07 23.14 -4.30
CA GLY A 24 -1.62 23.23 -4.17
C GLY A 24 -0.85 22.61 -5.33
N ASP A 25 -1.50 22.47 -6.50
CA ASP A 25 -0.96 21.86 -7.73
C ASP A 25 -0.50 20.39 -7.60
N MET A 26 -0.82 19.70 -6.50
CA MET A 26 -0.64 18.26 -6.42
C MET A 26 -1.62 17.56 -7.36
N ALA A 27 -1.15 16.52 -8.03
CA ALA A 27 -1.96 15.73 -8.95
C ALA A 27 -1.79 14.23 -8.67
N VAL A 28 -2.91 13.52 -8.57
CA VAL A 28 -2.95 12.07 -8.41
C VAL A 28 -3.65 11.45 -9.61
N THR A 29 -3.00 10.51 -10.28
CA THR A 29 -3.57 9.75 -11.38
C THR A 29 -3.93 8.35 -10.92
N ILE A 30 -5.16 7.92 -11.18
CA ILE A 30 -5.70 6.60 -10.83
C ILE A 30 -6.02 5.84 -12.13
N SER A 31 -5.67 4.56 -12.19
CA SER A 31 -5.87 3.69 -13.35
C SER A 31 -7.04 2.73 -13.15
N GLU A 32 -7.83 2.50 -14.20
CA GLU A 32 -8.78 1.37 -14.25
C GLU A 32 -8.06 0.02 -14.13
N ARG A 33 -6.80 -0.08 -14.57
CA ARG A 33 -5.98 -1.26 -14.34
C ARG A 33 -5.59 -1.33 -12.87
N GLY A 34 -6.16 -2.31 -12.16
CA GLY A 34 -5.95 -2.53 -10.74
C GLY A 34 -6.72 -1.56 -9.84
N GLY A 35 -7.44 -0.57 -10.40
CA GLY A 35 -8.10 0.46 -9.61
C GLY A 35 -7.08 1.21 -8.75
N ALA A 36 -5.85 1.34 -9.23
CA ALA A 36 -4.66 1.67 -8.43
C ALA A 36 -4.10 3.05 -8.77
N LEU A 37 -3.32 3.62 -7.85
CA LEU A 37 -2.57 4.84 -8.10
C LEU A 37 -1.46 4.58 -9.12
N ARG A 38 -1.33 5.48 -10.09
CA ARG A 38 -0.33 5.42 -11.17
C ARG A 38 0.72 6.52 -11.05
N SER A 39 0.32 7.70 -10.58
CA SER A 39 1.19 8.87 -10.44
C SER A 39 0.71 9.71 -9.27
N TRP A 40 1.64 10.26 -8.50
CA TRP A 40 1.36 11.31 -7.51
C TRP A 40 2.45 12.36 -7.59
N ARG A 41 2.13 13.47 -8.26
CA ARG A 41 3.03 14.62 -8.41
C ARG A 41 2.88 15.57 -7.22
N THR A 42 4.00 15.92 -6.61
CA THR A 42 4.03 16.79 -5.41
C THR A 42 5.33 17.63 -5.34
N PRO A 43 5.29 18.85 -4.75
CA PRO A 43 6.48 19.65 -4.49
C PRO A 43 7.49 18.98 -3.57
N ASP A 44 8.75 19.38 -3.72
CA ASP A 44 9.73 19.37 -2.64
C ASP A 44 9.82 20.74 -1.96
N ARG A 45 10.66 20.87 -0.93
CA ARG A 45 10.90 22.13 -0.19
C ARG A 45 11.44 23.28 -1.07
N TYR A 46 11.91 22.98 -2.27
CA TYR A 46 12.41 23.96 -3.25
C TYR A 46 11.38 24.26 -4.35
N GLY A 47 10.15 23.75 -4.23
CA GLY A 47 9.07 23.95 -5.20
C GLY A 47 9.18 23.07 -6.44
N ARG A 48 10.11 22.10 -6.49
CA ARG A 48 10.29 21.22 -7.65
C ARG A 48 9.28 20.08 -7.61
N MET A 49 8.48 19.94 -8.66
CA MET A 49 7.55 18.81 -8.80
C MET A 49 8.30 17.54 -9.17
N ALA A 50 8.00 16.44 -8.48
CA ALA A 50 8.32 15.09 -8.95
C ALA A 50 7.15 14.15 -8.72
N ASP A 51 7.11 13.06 -9.49
CA ASP A 51 6.23 11.93 -9.21
C ASP A 51 6.87 11.09 -8.10
N VAL A 52 6.14 10.84 -7.02
CA VAL A 52 6.64 10.03 -5.90
C VAL A 52 6.10 8.60 -5.92
N LEU A 53 5.33 8.21 -6.92
CA LEU A 53 4.95 6.82 -7.13
C LEU A 53 5.88 6.13 -8.12
N LEU A 54 6.18 4.86 -7.87
CA LEU A 54 6.87 4.01 -8.82
C LEU A 54 5.86 3.29 -9.70
N ALA A 55 6.16 3.22 -11.00
CA ALA A 55 5.44 2.33 -11.89
C ALA A 55 5.62 0.88 -11.42
N ALA A 56 4.52 0.12 -11.37
CA ALA A 56 4.59 -1.33 -11.19
C ALA A 56 5.54 -1.93 -12.25
N GLY A 57 6.48 -2.76 -11.81
CA GLY A 57 7.46 -3.39 -12.69
C GLY A 57 6.82 -4.39 -13.66
N ALA A 58 7.49 -4.63 -14.80
CA ALA A 58 7.00 -5.45 -15.92
C ALA A 58 6.71 -6.93 -15.59
N ALA A 59 7.14 -7.42 -14.42
CA ALA A 59 6.95 -8.81 -13.98
C ALA A 59 5.72 -9.04 -13.08
N ALA A 60 4.96 -7.99 -12.75
CA ALA A 60 3.73 -8.15 -11.97
C ALA A 60 2.60 -8.75 -12.84
N PRO A 61 1.75 -9.64 -12.29
CA PRO A 61 0.57 -10.11 -13.01
C PRO A 61 -0.29 -8.93 -13.46
N VAL A 62 -0.89 -9.03 -14.66
CA VAL A 62 -1.74 -7.96 -15.21
C VAL A 62 -2.87 -7.69 -14.22
N PRO A 63 -2.95 -6.49 -13.62
CA PRO A 63 -3.97 -6.20 -12.62
C PRO A 63 -5.36 -6.29 -13.22
N ALA A 64 -6.32 -6.75 -12.42
CA ALA A 64 -7.73 -6.83 -12.83
C ALA A 64 -8.25 -5.46 -13.29
N LEU A 65 -9.13 -5.45 -14.29
CA LEU A 65 -9.75 -4.22 -14.79
C LEU A 65 -10.89 -3.79 -13.86
N TRP A 66 -10.95 -2.50 -13.59
CA TRP A 66 -12.02 -1.83 -12.85
C TRP A 66 -12.78 -0.88 -13.76
N ARG A 67 -14.06 -0.69 -13.47
CA ARG A 67 -14.88 0.33 -14.13
C ARG A 67 -14.80 1.62 -13.35
N GLY A 68 -14.14 2.61 -13.92
CA GLY A 68 -13.96 3.93 -13.33
C GLY A 68 -15.00 4.96 -13.76
N SER A 69 -15.30 5.89 -12.87
CA SER A 69 -16.01 7.13 -13.17
C SER A 69 -15.48 8.26 -12.29
N GLN A 70 -15.64 9.50 -12.75
CA GLN A 70 -15.23 10.69 -12.00
C GLN A 70 -16.39 11.67 -11.94
N ALA A 71 -16.78 12.08 -10.74
CA ALA A 71 -17.84 13.04 -10.50
C ALA A 71 -17.62 13.75 -9.15
N GLY A 72 -17.95 15.04 -9.07
CA GLY A 72 -17.90 15.79 -7.80
C GLY A 72 -16.53 15.84 -7.12
N GLY A 73 -15.43 15.80 -7.89
CA GLY A 73 -14.07 15.81 -7.35
C GLY A 73 -13.60 14.47 -6.75
N ALA A 74 -14.35 13.39 -6.96
CA ALA A 74 -13.98 12.04 -6.56
C ALA A 74 -13.85 11.13 -7.79
N VAL A 75 -12.98 10.12 -7.68
CA VAL A 75 -12.90 9.01 -8.64
C VAL A 75 -13.43 7.76 -7.97
N VAL A 76 -14.39 7.08 -8.60
CA VAL A 76 -14.98 5.83 -8.12
C VAL A 76 -14.55 4.70 -9.02
N MET A 77 -14.03 3.62 -8.44
CA MET A 77 -13.71 2.38 -9.17
C MET A 77 -14.60 1.25 -8.66
N LEU A 78 -15.24 0.55 -9.59
CA LEU A 78 -16.10 -0.60 -9.30
C LEU A 78 -15.55 -1.86 -9.95
N ARG A 79 -15.59 -3.00 -9.24
CA ARG A 79 -15.21 -4.30 -9.76
C ARG A 79 -16.09 -5.39 -9.14
N THR A 80 -16.53 -6.33 -9.97
CA THR A 80 -17.13 -7.58 -9.50
C THR A 80 -16.15 -8.72 -9.78
N ALA A 81 -15.70 -9.40 -8.73
CA ALA A 81 -14.85 -10.58 -8.85
C ALA A 81 -15.68 -11.85 -8.66
N GLN A 82 -15.46 -12.87 -9.50
CA GLN A 82 -15.98 -14.22 -9.29
C GLN A 82 -14.99 -15.01 -8.43
N GLN A 83 -15.50 -15.70 -7.43
CA GLN A 83 -14.76 -16.48 -6.45
C GLN A 83 -15.16 -17.95 -6.62
N GLY A 84 -14.61 -18.66 -7.59
CA GLY A 84 -14.93 -20.09 -7.77
C GLY A 84 -16.27 -20.34 -8.45
N ALA A 85 -17.27 -20.84 -7.72
CA ALA A 85 -18.52 -21.34 -8.31
C ALA A 85 -19.46 -20.21 -8.79
N PRO A 86 -20.36 -20.48 -9.76
CA PRO A 86 -21.33 -19.49 -10.22
C PRO A 86 -22.20 -18.95 -9.07
N GLY A 87 -22.11 -17.64 -8.81
CA GLY A 87 -22.87 -16.96 -7.74
C GLY A 87 -22.01 -16.54 -6.53
N GLU A 88 -20.83 -17.13 -6.37
CA GLU A 88 -19.82 -16.67 -5.42
C GLU A 88 -19.12 -15.45 -6.02
N ARG A 89 -19.65 -14.26 -5.72
CA ARG A 89 -19.08 -13.00 -6.20
C ARG A 89 -18.80 -12.05 -5.05
N ILE A 90 -17.80 -11.20 -5.26
CA ILE A 90 -17.52 -10.06 -4.39
C ILE A 90 -17.59 -8.79 -5.25
N ASP A 91 -18.46 -7.88 -4.83
CA ASP A 91 -18.60 -6.54 -5.40
C ASP A 91 -17.74 -5.57 -4.59
N TYR A 92 -16.77 -4.97 -5.26
CA TYR A 92 -15.83 -4.01 -4.70
C TYR A 92 -16.12 -2.60 -5.19
N ARG A 93 -15.92 -1.64 -4.28
CA ARG A 93 -15.96 -0.20 -4.57
C ARG A 93 -14.77 0.49 -3.89
N LEU A 94 -14.06 1.30 -4.67
CA LEU A 94 -13.03 2.23 -4.19
C LEU A 94 -13.50 3.65 -4.50
N ASP A 95 -13.45 4.52 -3.50
CA ASP A 95 -13.70 5.96 -3.66
C ASP A 95 -12.42 6.73 -3.33
N TYR A 96 -11.87 7.44 -4.31
CA TYR A 96 -10.67 8.26 -4.21
C TYR A 96 -11.02 9.74 -4.11
N ARG A 97 -10.46 10.43 -3.12
CA ARG A 97 -10.62 11.87 -2.93
C ARG A 97 -9.30 12.52 -2.55
N LEU A 98 -8.92 13.59 -3.23
CA LEU A 98 -7.72 14.38 -2.91
C LEU A 98 -8.14 15.71 -2.27
N GLY A 99 -7.66 15.96 -1.07
CA GLY A 99 -7.84 17.21 -0.34
C GLY A 99 -6.76 18.26 -0.64
N ASP A 100 -7.08 19.52 -0.34
CA ASP A 100 -6.16 20.65 -0.50
C ASP A 100 -4.98 20.63 0.49
N ASP A 101 -5.10 19.85 1.57
CA ASP A 101 -4.04 19.61 2.56
C ASP A 101 -3.06 18.49 2.16
N GLY A 102 -3.19 17.97 0.93
CA GLY A 102 -2.39 16.86 0.40
C GLY A 102 -2.87 15.47 0.83
N SER A 103 -4.03 15.36 1.48
CA SER A 103 -4.61 14.08 1.91
C SER A 103 -5.35 13.38 0.76
N LEU A 104 -4.85 12.24 0.31
CA LEU A 104 -5.55 11.29 -0.56
C LEU A 104 -6.28 10.26 0.30
N THR A 105 -7.60 10.38 0.38
CA THR A 105 -8.47 9.40 1.05
C THR A 105 -8.92 8.34 0.07
N ILE A 106 -8.83 7.08 0.50
CA ILE A 106 -9.26 5.89 -0.22
C ILE A 106 -10.25 5.13 0.67
N ASP A 107 -11.53 5.22 0.34
CA ASP A 107 -12.56 4.40 0.98
C ASP A 107 -12.77 3.13 0.18
N TYR A 108 -12.74 1.99 0.85
CA TYR A 108 -12.91 0.68 0.26
C TYR A 108 -14.13 -0.01 0.87
N CYS A 109 -15.02 -0.46 0.00
CA CYS A 109 -16.18 -1.28 0.37
C CYS A 109 -16.16 -2.61 -0.37
N ALA A 110 -16.53 -3.69 0.32
CA ALA A 110 -16.72 -5.00 -0.28
C ALA A 110 -18.00 -5.66 0.22
N ARG A 111 -18.74 -6.31 -0.69
CA ARG A 111 -19.96 -7.07 -0.41
C ARG A 111 -19.91 -8.40 -1.14
N ALA A 112 -20.20 -9.49 -0.44
CA ALA A 112 -20.20 -10.82 -1.03
C ALA A 112 -21.62 -11.40 -1.13
N GLY A 113 -21.88 -12.14 -2.21
CA GLY A 113 -23.13 -12.90 -2.39
C GLY A 113 -23.19 -14.22 -1.60
N ALA A 114 -22.02 -14.74 -1.21
CA ALA A 114 -21.81 -15.95 -0.43
C ALA A 114 -20.64 -15.70 0.55
N PRO A 115 -20.46 -16.53 1.60
CA PRO A 115 -19.28 -16.43 2.46
C PRO A 115 -17.99 -16.49 1.65
N ALA A 116 -17.15 -15.46 1.73
CA ALA A 116 -15.94 -15.36 0.92
C ALA A 116 -14.81 -14.64 1.65
N ALA A 117 -13.56 -15.08 1.44
CA ALA A 117 -12.40 -14.38 1.96
C ALA A 117 -12.20 -13.04 1.25
N LEU A 118 -11.86 -12.00 2.00
CA LEU A 118 -11.58 -10.68 1.45
C LEU A 118 -10.29 -10.70 0.61
N GLU A 119 -10.34 -10.26 -0.65
CA GLU A 119 -9.15 -10.13 -1.51
C GLU A 119 -8.18 -9.03 -1.03
N THR A 120 -6.92 -9.17 -1.43
CA THR A 120 -5.87 -8.17 -1.22
C THR A 120 -6.10 -6.90 -2.03
N LYS A 121 -5.54 -5.80 -1.54
CA LYS A 121 -5.76 -4.44 -2.05
C LYS A 121 -4.69 -4.01 -3.05
N PRO A 122 -4.91 -2.90 -3.78
CA PRO A 122 -3.87 -2.31 -4.61
C PRO A 122 -2.62 -2.00 -3.77
N HIS A 123 -1.46 -2.37 -4.29
CA HIS A 123 -0.15 -2.18 -3.65
C HIS A 123 0.46 -0.87 -4.15
N HIS A 124 0.78 0.06 -3.24
CA HIS A 124 1.26 1.39 -3.62
C HIS A 124 2.72 1.57 -3.22
N CYS A 125 3.58 1.76 -4.23
CA CYS A 125 5.01 1.89 -4.05
C CYS A 125 5.48 3.32 -4.32
N PHE A 126 6.25 3.84 -3.38
CA PHE A 126 6.66 5.22 -3.30
C PHE A 126 8.18 5.36 -3.37
N ASN A 127 8.62 6.50 -3.88
CA ASN A 127 9.94 7.04 -3.65
C ASN A 127 9.85 8.57 -3.52
N LEU A 128 9.99 9.06 -2.29
CA LEU A 128 9.83 10.49 -1.99
C LEU A 128 10.93 11.37 -2.60
N ASN A 129 12.08 10.83 -3.02
CA ASN A 129 13.09 11.62 -3.75
C ASN A 129 12.75 11.78 -5.25
N GLY A 130 11.57 11.30 -5.68
CA GLY A 130 11.13 11.41 -7.08
C GLY A 130 11.73 10.34 -8.00
N GLY A 131 12.20 9.23 -7.45
CA GLY A 131 12.86 8.16 -8.21
C GLY A 131 14.29 8.47 -8.64
N ALA A 132 14.91 9.52 -8.08
CA ALA A 132 16.28 9.94 -8.41
C ALA A 132 17.36 9.00 -7.84
N GLY A 133 17.02 8.20 -6.83
CA GLY A 133 17.95 7.28 -6.17
C GLY A 133 17.22 6.18 -5.40
N ASP A 134 17.96 5.46 -4.56
CA ASP A 134 17.38 4.49 -3.63
C ASP A 134 16.61 5.17 -2.48
N VAL A 135 15.92 4.36 -1.66
CA VAL A 135 15.15 4.83 -0.50
C VAL A 135 15.90 4.67 0.82
N GLY A 136 17.22 4.49 0.79
CA GLY A 136 18.01 4.16 1.97
C GLY A 136 17.98 5.25 3.05
N ASP A 137 17.97 6.51 2.63
CA ASP A 137 17.98 7.68 3.53
C ASP A 137 16.57 8.10 3.99
N HIS A 138 15.51 7.46 3.48
CA HIS A 138 14.16 7.74 3.93
C HIS A 138 14.01 7.31 5.39
N MET A 139 13.53 8.25 6.21
CA MET A 139 13.32 8.06 7.63
C MET A 139 11.91 7.51 7.86
N LEU A 140 11.81 6.24 8.23
CA LEU A 140 10.57 5.54 8.48
C LEU A 140 10.26 5.50 9.98
N ARG A 141 8.99 5.71 10.32
CA ARG A 141 8.39 5.39 11.61
C ARG A 141 7.14 4.55 11.40
N ILE A 142 6.96 3.50 12.20
CA ILE A 142 5.77 2.65 12.23
C ILE A 142 5.26 2.55 13.66
N ASP A 143 3.96 2.76 13.85
CA ASP A 143 3.30 2.63 15.15
C ASP A 143 2.93 1.16 15.44
N ALA A 144 3.93 0.35 15.78
CA ALA A 144 3.78 -1.07 16.07
C ALA A 144 4.79 -1.56 17.12
N ASP A 145 4.39 -2.54 17.93
CA ASP A 145 5.30 -3.25 18.87
C ASP A 145 5.62 -4.68 18.41
N TYR A 146 4.87 -5.20 17.44
CA TYR A 146 4.99 -6.56 16.93
C TYR A 146 4.95 -6.58 15.40
N TYR A 147 5.58 -7.58 14.82
CA TYR A 147 5.50 -7.91 13.40
C TYR A 147 5.35 -9.42 13.22
N VAL A 148 5.01 -9.81 12.00
CA VAL A 148 4.79 -11.20 11.59
C VAL A 148 6.08 -11.74 11.01
N GLU A 149 6.56 -12.84 11.56
CA GLU A 149 7.70 -13.57 11.03
C GLU A 149 7.31 -14.45 9.84
N ILE A 150 8.24 -14.63 8.91
CA ILE A 150 8.09 -15.46 7.73
C ILE A 150 9.05 -16.67 7.74
N ASP A 151 8.65 -17.72 7.03
CA ASP A 151 9.52 -18.82 6.63
C ASP A 151 10.35 -18.48 5.37
N ALA A 152 11.16 -19.43 4.90
CA ALA A 152 11.95 -19.26 3.68
C ALA A 152 11.10 -19.12 2.40
N GLY A 153 9.84 -19.54 2.43
CA GLY A 153 8.88 -19.36 1.34
C GLY A 153 8.17 -18.00 1.36
N GLY A 154 8.38 -17.18 2.40
CA GLY A 154 7.67 -15.92 2.62
C GLY A 154 6.34 -16.08 3.34
N ASN A 155 6.00 -17.28 3.81
CA ASN A 155 4.72 -17.51 4.47
C ASN A 155 4.79 -17.04 5.94
N PRO A 156 3.74 -16.36 6.44
CA PRO A 156 3.60 -16.04 7.85
C PRO A 156 3.65 -17.28 8.75
N VAL A 157 4.55 -17.31 9.72
CA VAL A 157 4.73 -18.45 10.66
C VAL A 157 4.70 -18.08 12.13
N GLY A 158 4.88 -16.81 12.48
CA GLY A 158 5.01 -16.41 13.87
C GLY A 158 4.82 -14.93 14.12
N VAL A 159 4.95 -14.55 15.39
CA VAL A 159 4.86 -13.17 15.85
C VAL A 159 6.09 -12.87 16.69
N ALA A 160 6.76 -11.76 16.38
CA ALA A 160 7.94 -11.30 17.09
C ALA A 160 7.77 -9.84 17.53
N THR A 161 8.44 -9.48 18.63
CA THR A 161 8.53 -8.07 19.06
C THR A 161 9.50 -7.32 18.17
N VAL A 162 9.22 -6.04 17.89
CA VAL A 162 10.14 -5.20 17.11
C VAL A 162 11.40 -4.79 17.91
N GLY A 163 11.30 -4.75 19.24
CA GLY A 163 12.39 -4.26 20.09
C GLY A 163 13.69 -5.05 19.94
N GLY A 164 14.79 -4.35 19.67
CA GLY A 164 16.12 -4.98 19.52
C GLY A 164 16.36 -5.64 18.15
N THR A 165 15.45 -5.47 17.19
CA THR A 165 15.56 -6.03 15.83
C THR A 165 15.66 -4.91 14.78
N PRO A 166 15.98 -5.20 13.51
CA PRO A 166 15.90 -4.20 12.44
C PRO A 166 14.47 -3.68 12.18
N PHE A 167 13.45 -4.33 12.73
CA PHE A 167 12.05 -3.94 12.58
C PHE A 167 11.61 -2.85 13.57
N ASP A 168 12.49 -2.40 14.49
CA ASP A 168 12.17 -1.33 15.43
C ASP A 168 12.10 0.06 14.78
N PHE A 169 10.96 0.37 14.19
CA PHE A 169 10.62 1.70 13.65
C PHE A 169 9.70 2.50 14.57
N ARG A 170 9.63 2.18 15.87
CA ARG A 170 8.80 2.95 16.83
C ARG A 170 9.26 4.41 16.92
N GLN A 171 10.57 4.60 16.77
CA GLN A 171 11.21 5.89 16.53
C GLN A 171 11.64 5.99 15.05
N PRO A 172 11.68 7.20 14.46
CA PRO A 172 12.16 7.39 13.10
C PRO A 172 13.57 6.82 12.90
N ALA A 173 13.74 5.96 11.90
CA ALA A 173 15.02 5.38 11.53
C ALA A 173 15.16 5.27 10.01
N PRO A 174 16.39 5.40 9.46
CA PRO A 174 16.62 5.27 8.02
C PRO A 174 16.40 3.83 7.57
N ILE A 175 15.76 3.63 6.41
CA ILE A 175 15.45 2.31 5.86
C ILE A 175 16.74 1.54 5.51
N GLY A 176 17.74 2.20 4.93
CA GLY A 176 18.96 1.57 4.40
C GLY A 176 19.80 0.84 5.44
N PRO A 177 20.18 1.47 6.57
CA PRO A 177 20.89 0.79 7.65
C PRO A 177 20.13 -0.40 8.23
N ARG A 178 18.79 -0.33 8.28
CA ARG A 178 17.95 -1.45 8.75
C ARG A 178 17.93 -2.62 7.76
N LEU A 179 17.93 -2.35 6.45
CA LEU A 179 18.07 -3.37 5.40
C LEU A 179 19.42 -4.10 5.43
N SER A 180 20.45 -3.47 5.99
CA SER A 180 21.81 -4.03 6.06
C SER A 180 22.10 -4.77 7.37
N TRP A 181 21.13 -4.81 8.29
CA TRP A 181 21.28 -5.49 9.57
C TRP A 181 21.39 -7.01 9.38
N PRO A 182 22.31 -7.71 10.06
CA PRO A 182 22.35 -9.18 10.03
C PRO A 182 21.15 -9.75 10.78
N ASP A 183 20.11 -10.14 10.04
CA ASP A 183 18.86 -10.65 10.59
C ASP A 183 18.22 -11.66 9.63
N SER A 184 17.76 -12.79 10.18
CA SER A 184 17.24 -13.90 9.38
C SER A 184 15.95 -13.56 8.62
N GLN A 185 15.11 -12.67 9.13
CA GLN A 185 13.85 -12.28 8.48
C GLN A 185 14.14 -11.34 7.30
N ILE A 186 15.08 -10.42 7.47
CA ILE A 186 15.57 -9.56 6.39
C ILE A 186 16.20 -10.38 5.26
N ASP A 187 16.97 -11.42 5.60
CA ASP A 187 17.61 -12.27 4.60
C ASP A 187 16.61 -13.16 3.86
N LYS A 188 15.63 -13.77 4.56
CA LYS A 188 14.56 -14.57 3.93
C LYS A 188 13.73 -13.76 2.93
N ALA A 189 13.42 -12.50 3.25
CA ALA A 189 12.64 -11.63 2.37
C ALA A 189 13.47 -10.91 1.29
N GLY A 190 14.80 -10.91 1.39
CA GLY A 190 15.64 -10.04 0.55
C GLY A 190 15.47 -8.54 0.85
N GLY A 191 15.01 -8.21 2.06
CA GLY A 191 14.64 -6.87 2.50
C GLY A 191 13.49 -6.91 3.51
N PHE A 192 12.60 -5.93 3.46
CA PHE A 192 11.32 -5.95 4.16
C PHE A 192 10.22 -6.46 3.22
N ASP A 193 9.45 -7.45 3.67
CA ASP A 193 8.11 -7.77 3.18
C ASP A 193 7.28 -8.35 4.35
N HIS A 194 7.04 -7.52 5.37
CA HIS A 194 6.47 -7.99 6.64
C HIS A 194 5.25 -7.18 7.02
N CYS A 195 4.27 -7.86 7.63
CA CYS A 195 3.12 -7.22 8.23
C CYS A 195 3.43 -6.85 9.68
N PHE A 196 3.20 -5.59 10.03
CA PHE A 196 3.23 -5.07 11.39
C PHE A 196 1.83 -5.09 11.99
N PHE A 197 1.74 -5.38 13.28
CA PHE A 197 0.52 -5.22 14.05
C PHE A 197 0.43 -3.77 14.50
N VAL A 198 -0.57 -3.04 13.99
CA VAL A 198 -0.79 -1.65 14.42
C VAL A 198 -0.98 -1.63 15.94
N ARG A 199 -0.32 -0.69 16.62
CA ARG A 199 -0.35 -0.55 18.08
C ARG A 199 -1.79 -0.54 18.60
N SER A 200 -2.02 -1.23 19.71
CA SER A 200 -3.33 -1.44 20.32
C SER A 200 -4.36 -2.23 19.49
N HIS A 201 -3.96 -2.78 18.35
CA HIS A 201 -4.79 -3.65 17.49
C HIS A 201 -4.18 -5.05 17.34
N TYR A 202 -3.44 -5.51 18.35
CA TYR A 202 -2.80 -6.82 18.35
C TYR A 202 -3.79 -7.96 18.10
N ALA A 203 -4.97 -7.94 18.72
CA ALA A 203 -6.04 -8.93 18.49
C ALA A 203 -6.76 -8.79 17.13
N GLY A 204 -6.33 -7.83 16.31
CA GLY A 204 -6.92 -7.45 15.04
C GLY A 204 -8.23 -6.68 15.17
N GLY A 205 -8.93 -6.55 14.03
CA GLY A 205 -10.17 -5.78 13.95
C GLY A 205 -9.95 -4.28 13.72
N GLN A 206 -10.95 -3.65 13.10
CA GLN A 206 -10.86 -2.26 12.72
C GLN A 206 -10.99 -1.32 13.93
N GLY A 207 -10.39 -0.14 13.81
CA GLY A 207 -10.45 0.94 14.79
C GLY A 207 -10.76 2.28 14.17
N ALA A 208 -10.68 3.33 14.98
CA ALA A 208 -10.71 4.70 14.47
C ALA A 208 -9.55 4.95 13.50
N LEU A 209 -9.77 5.85 12.54
CA LEU A 209 -8.73 6.31 11.62
C LEU A 209 -7.60 6.97 12.42
N ARG A 210 -6.36 6.48 12.23
CA ARG A 210 -5.18 6.89 13.01
C ARG A 210 -3.91 6.80 12.19
N GLU A 211 -2.92 7.63 12.50
CA GLU A 211 -1.59 7.57 11.85
C GLU A 211 -0.90 6.27 12.28
N VAL A 212 -0.50 5.45 11.30
CA VAL A 212 0.18 4.16 11.54
C VAL A 212 1.60 4.13 11.02
N ALA A 213 1.92 5.00 10.06
CA ALA A 213 3.26 5.15 9.53
C ALA A 213 3.55 6.56 9.05
N ARG A 214 4.82 6.91 9.05
CA ARG A 214 5.36 8.15 8.49
C ARG A 214 6.70 7.87 7.82
N VAL A 215 6.88 8.41 6.63
CA VAL A 215 8.15 8.37 5.90
C VAL A 215 8.54 9.77 5.48
N VAL A 216 9.78 10.15 5.75
CA VAL A 216 10.34 11.46 5.38
C VAL A 216 11.56 11.24 4.51
N ASP A 217 11.66 11.95 3.39
CA ASP A 217 12.92 12.11 2.68
C ASP A 217 13.58 13.42 3.12
N PRO A 218 14.71 13.37 3.85
CA PRO A 218 15.40 14.58 4.31
C PRO A 218 15.83 15.50 3.17
N GLY A 219 16.21 14.95 2.01
CA GLY A 219 16.75 15.72 0.89
C GLY A 219 15.69 16.60 0.21
N SER A 220 14.52 16.04 -0.07
CA SER A 220 13.39 16.80 -0.63
C SER A 220 12.55 17.52 0.43
N GLY A 221 12.57 17.07 1.69
CA GLY A 221 11.63 17.51 2.73
C GLY A 221 10.22 16.97 2.55
N ARG A 222 9.95 16.06 1.60
CA ARG A 222 8.63 15.44 1.47
C ARG A 222 8.39 14.47 2.63
N CYS A 223 7.19 14.56 3.19
CA CYS A 223 6.71 13.69 4.26
C CYS A 223 5.42 12.99 3.81
N LEU A 224 5.44 11.66 3.77
CA LEU A 224 4.28 10.80 3.56
C LEU A 224 3.80 10.25 4.91
N GLN A 225 2.58 10.58 5.30
CA GLN A 225 1.91 9.96 6.43
C GLN A 225 0.85 8.98 5.93
N MET A 226 0.70 7.84 6.60
CA MET A 226 -0.36 6.88 6.35
C MET A 226 -1.26 6.77 7.56
N TYR A 227 -2.56 6.87 7.33
CA TYR A 227 -3.62 6.64 8.29
C TYR A 227 -4.49 5.48 7.82
N THR A 228 -4.99 4.66 8.74
CA THR A 228 -5.93 3.59 8.38
C THR A 228 -6.86 3.22 9.53
N THR A 229 -8.01 2.66 9.18
CA THR A 229 -8.91 1.98 10.13
C THR A 229 -8.42 0.56 10.44
N GLU A 230 -7.53 -0.02 9.64
CA GLU A 230 -7.13 -1.42 9.75
C GLU A 230 -6.19 -1.76 10.90
N ALA A 231 -6.07 -3.06 11.20
CA ALA A 231 -5.22 -3.60 12.23
C ALA A 231 -3.79 -3.93 11.79
N GLY A 232 -3.56 -4.11 10.48
CA GLY A 232 -2.26 -4.48 9.93
C GLY A 232 -1.70 -3.43 9.00
N LEU A 233 -0.37 -3.31 8.99
CA LEU A 233 0.39 -2.53 8.01
C LEU A 233 1.41 -3.46 7.33
N GLN A 234 1.26 -3.72 6.04
CA GLN A 234 2.33 -4.32 5.24
C GLN A 234 3.36 -3.23 4.93
N PHE A 235 4.62 -3.49 5.26
CA PHE A 235 5.73 -2.67 4.83
C PHE A 235 6.68 -3.50 3.99
N SER A 236 7.01 -2.99 2.80
CA SER A 236 7.97 -3.61 1.90
C SER A 236 8.99 -2.62 1.34
N ALA A 237 10.24 -3.06 1.26
CA ALA A 237 11.38 -2.34 0.67
C ALA A 237 12.53 -3.33 0.48
N GLY A 238 13.21 -3.34 -0.67
CA GLY A 238 14.23 -4.37 -0.95
C GLY A 238 15.68 -3.88 -0.83
N LYS A 239 16.59 -4.85 -0.71
CA LYS A 239 18.05 -4.59 -0.72
C LYS A 239 18.54 -4.20 -2.11
N ARG A 240 19.66 -3.48 -2.14
CA ARG A 240 20.41 -3.21 -3.38
C ARG A 240 20.99 -4.52 -3.92
N GLY A 241 20.71 -4.82 -5.19
CA GLY A 241 21.22 -6.03 -5.85
C GLY A 241 20.50 -7.34 -5.48
N ALA A 242 19.39 -7.28 -4.73
CA ALA A 242 18.53 -8.44 -4.57
C ALA A 242 17.93 -8.81 -5.93
N ALA A 243 18.41 -9.91 -6.53
CA ALA A 243 17.69 -10.53 -7.63
C ALA A 243 16.31 -10.97 -7.10
N ALA A 244 15.26 -10.81 -7.91
CA ALA A 244 14.02 -11.51 -7.63
C ALA A 244 14.35 -13.01 -7.44
N PRO A 245 13.91 -13.67 -6.37
CA PRO A 245 14.20 -15.09 -6.20
C PRO A 245 13.70 -15.83 -7.45
N GLU A 246 14.61 -16.48 -8.18
CA GLU A 246 14.27 -17.37 -9.28
C GLU A 246 13.60 -18.62 -8.69
N GLN A 247 12.29 -18.59 -8.41
CA GLN A 247 11.58 -19.79 -7.98
C GLN A 247 10.20 -19.90 -8.62
N GLY A 248 10.10 -20.88 -9.53
CA GLY A 248 8.87 -21.31 -10.16
C GLY A 248 7.96 -22.07 -9.19
N GLY A 249 6.72 -21.62 -9.10
CA GLY A 249 5.64 -22.27 -8.37
C GLY A 249 4.54 -21.26 -8.02
N PRO A 250 3.25 -21.63 -8.08
CA PRO A 250 2.17 -20.74 -7.67
C PRO A 250 2.27 -20.45 -6.16
N ARG A 251 2.74 -19.25 -5.81
CA ARG A 251 2.67 -18.75 -4.42
C ARG A 251 1.21 -18.48 -4.06
N ALA A 252 0.79 -18.95 -2.88
CA ALA A 252 -0.41 -18.42 -2.24
C ALA A 252 -0.20 -16.92 -2.03
N ALA A 253 -1.21 -16.10 -2.36
CA ALA A 253 -1.16 -14.65 -2.38
C ALA A 253 -1.03 -14.03 -0.97
N VAL A 254 0.09 -14.27 -0.30
CA VAL A 254 0.44 -13.72 1.01
C VAL A 254 1.87 -13.19 0.92
N GLY A 255 2.02 -11.86 0.97
CA GLY A 255 3.25 -11.14 0.61
C GLY A 255 3.31 -10.96 -0.91
N MET A 256 3.24 -9.72 -1.40
CA MET A 256 3.08 -9.45 -2.83
C MET A 256 4.29 -9.83 -3.68
N GLY A 257 5.34 -10.45 -3.13
CA GLY A 257 6.40 -11.11 -3.89
C GLY A 257 7.07 -10.20 -4.92
N LEU A 258 6.89 -8.89 -4.79
CA LEU A 258 7.56 -7.89 -5.60
C LEU A 258 8.94 -7.79 -4.99
N SER A 259 9.93 -8.34 -5.70
CA SER A 259 11.30 -7.92 -5.50
C SER A 259 11.37 -6.44 -5.84
N LEU A 260 11.08 -5.60 -4.85
CA LEU A 260 11.30 -4.18 -4.95
C LEU A 260 12.82 -4.03 -5.02
N GLY A 261 13.32 -3.49 -6.12
CA GLY A 261 14.69 -2.98 -6.11
C GLY A 261 14.84 -1.92 -5.00
N PRO A 262 16.06 -1.48 -4.70
CA PRO A 262 16.32 -0.47 -3.66
C PRO A 262 15.65 0.89 -3.93
N GLY A 263 15.04 1.06 -5.11
CA GLY A 263 14.44 2.30 -5.58
C GLY A 263 13.10 2.66 -4.96
N GLY A 264 12.48 1.83 -4.10
CA GLY A 264 11.14 2.10 -3.57
C GLY A 264 10.78 1.40 -2.27
N PHE A 265 9.74 1.92 -1.62
CA PHE A 265 9.08 1.29 -0.49
C PHE A 265 7.56 1.32 -0.66
N CYS A 266 6.83 0.41 -0.02
CA CYS A 266 5.37 0.33 -0.12
C CYS A 266 4.75 0.19 1.27
N LEU A 267 3.55 0.74 1.44
CA LEU A 267 2.83 0.82 2.72
C LEU A 267 1.36 0.50 2.47
N ASP A 268 0.91 -0.70 2.83
CA ASP A 268 -0.45 -1.15 2.55
C ASP A 268 -1.21 -1.53 3.83
N ALA A 269 -2.48 -1.10 3.90
CA ALA A 269 -3.34 -1.40 5.03
C ALA A 269 -3.94 -2.80 4.88
N ASN A 270 -3.65 -3.68 5.83
CA ASN A 270 -4.12 -5.06 5.85
C ASN A 270 -5.19 -5.27 6.91
N ALA A 271 -6.29 -5.92 6.53
CA ALA A 271 -7.41 -6.17 7.44
C ALA A 271 -7.00 -6.98 8.68
N ARG A 272 -6.03 -7.87 8.48
CA ARG A 272 -5.44 -8.74 9.49
C ARG A 272 -3.95 -8.93 9.19
N PRO A 273 -3.15 -9.35 10.17
CA PRO A 273 -1.71 -9.57 10.05
C PRO A 273 -1.31 -10.76 9.15
N ASN A 274 -2.14 -11.24 8.23
CA ASN A 274 -1.85 -12.35 7.29
C ASN A 274 -1.40 -13.69 7.92
N LEU A 275 -1.33 -13.79 9.25
CA LEU A 275 -1.01 -14.99 9.99
C LEU A 275 -2.27 -15.83 10.21
N ALA A 276 -2.35 -16.98 9.55
CA ALA A 276 -3.48 -17.89 9.69
C ALA A 276 -3.44 -18.60 11.05
N SER A 277 -4.14 -18.05 12.04
CA SER A 277 -4.30 -18.67 13.36
C SER A 277 -5.70 -18.42 13.93
N ALA A 278 -6.09 -19.19 14.94
CA ALA A 278 -7.36 -18.96 15.65
C ALA A 278 -7.42 -17.59 16.33
N ALA A 279 -6.27 -16.98 16.67
CA ALA A 279 -6.20 -15.64 17.23
C ALA A 279 -6.37 -14.54 16.16
N TRP A 280 -6.02 -14.83 14.90
CA TRP A 280 -6.14 -13.90 13.76
C TRP A 280 -6.80 -14.56 12.56
N PRO A 281 -8.09 -14.94 12.68
CA PRO A 281 -8.79 -15.55 11.56
C PRO A 281 -8.84 -14.60 10.37
N GLN A 282 -8.83 -15.16 9.16
CA GLN A 282 -9.06 -14.37 7.95
C GLN A 282 -10.41 -13.66 8.01
N VAL A 283 -10.50 -12.50 7.36
CA VAL A 283 -11.77 -11.77 7.23
C VAL A 283 -12.63 -12.48 6.21
N ILE A 284 -13.69 -13.13 6.69
CA ILE A 284 -14.72 -13.74 5.85
C ILE A 284 -15.90 -12.76 5.73
N LEU A 285 -16.14 -12.29 4.51
CA LEU A 285 -17.33 -11.53 4.16
C LEU A 285 -18.55 -12.42 4.27
N GLN A 286 -19.58 -11.95 4.96
CA GLN A 286 -20.86 -12.66 5.10
C GLN A 286 -21.92 -12.00 4.21
N PRO A 287 -22.82 -12.77 3.57
CA PRO A 287 -23.93 -12.21 2.81
C PRO A 287 -24.76 -11.21 3.61
N GLY A 288 -25.13 -10.09 2.99
CA GLY A 288 -25.89 -9.02 3.63
C GLY A 288 -25.08 -8.13 4.59
N ARG A 289 -23.79 -8.41 4.81
CA ARG A 289 -22.86 -7.52 5.50
C ARG A 289 -21.98 -6.80 4.49
N GLU A 290 -21.53 -5.62 4.88
CA GLU A 290 -20.58 -4.82 4.11
C GLU A 290 -19.32 -4.63 4.93
N TYR A 291 -18.19 -4.89 4.30
CA TYR A 291 -16.89 -4.49 4.81
C TYR A 291 -16.58 -3.07 4.38
N ARG A 292 -16.05 -2.25 5.29
CA ARG A 292 -15.69 -0.85 5.03
C ARG A 292 -14.33 -0.54 5.63
N GLN A 293 -13.43 0.02 4.84
CA GLN A 293 -12.11 0.46 5.29
C GLN A 293 -11.81 1.84 4.75
N THR A 294 -11.12 2.66 5.53
CA THR A 294 -10.56 3.93 5.06
C THR A 294 -9.05 3.91 5.24
N THR A 295 -8.33 4.21 4.16
CA THR A 295 -6.90 4.52 4.18
C THR A 295 -6.70 5.96 3.71
N VAL A 296 -5.86 6.72 4.41
CA VAL A 296 -5.46 8.07 3.97
C VAL A 296 -3.96 8.12 3.84
N TYR A 297 -3.46 8.50 2.67
CA TYR A 297 -2.09 8.93 2.50
C TYR A 297 -2.09 10.46 2.50
N ARG A 298 -1.22 11.09 3.29
CA ARG A 298 -1.06 12.54 3.27
C ARG A 298 0.35 12.90 2.91
N LEU A 299 0.51 13.65 1.81
CA LEU A 299 1.78 14.25 1.43
C LEU A 299 1.85 15.69 1.91
N SER A 300 2.95 16.02 2.57
CA SER A 300 3.24 17.35 3.08
C SER A 300 4.73 17.64 2.95
N LEU A 301 5.11 18.88 3.24
CA LEU A 301 6.52 19.27 3.40
C LEU A 301 6.84 19.36 4.88
N GLN A 302 8.02 18.91 5.24
CA GLN A 302 8.64 19.09 6.55
C GLN A 302 9.88 19.98 6.38
N ASP A 303 10.01 20.96 7.26
CA ASP A 303 11.15 21.88 7.32
C ASP A 303 12.47 21.13 7.58
#